data_AF-A0A6B2LDW1-F1
#
_entry.id   AF-A0A6B2LDW1-F1
#
_cell.length_a   1.000
_cell.length_b   1.000
_cell.length_c   1.000
_cell.angle_alpha   90.00
_cell.angle_beta   90.00
_cell.angle_gamma   90.00
#
_symmetry.space_group_name_H-M   'P 1'
#
loop_
_entity.id
_entity.type
_entity.pdbx_description
1 polymer ?
#
loop_
_entity_poly.entity_id
_entity_poly.type
_entity_poly.pdbx_seq_one_letter_code
_entity_poly.pdbx_strand_id
1 'polypeptide(L)'
;MAILSIIKEWLKTDYGRDFEDEKLNTLLCQFKVEHVHDYLHQQIDALAKKDKVNANKSVVSGSYGLHISVLEIDPVELAKQLTLEEWNLLSKVRRDEFLNSNWTRKNKEQLAPNLLELINHGNMVTAWMVTTILRHTSVKSTVEVLSYFINLIEILEHMHNYNVLMHLLSGLFKYQIQKLKKAWELLPKKDKDTLDEISLLMDNSQHYKNYHEALHNIPDHVPCIP
;
A
#
# COMPACT_ATOMS: atom_id res chain seq x y z
N MET A 1 20.06 33.48 -11.26
CA MET A 1 19.97 32.18 -11.97
C MET A 1 19.73 31.00 -11.02
N ALA A 2 20.56 30.77 -9.98
CA ALA A 2 20.37 29.65 -9.05
C ALA A 2 19.03 29.69 -8.26
N ILE A 3 18.65 30.86 -7.73
CA ILE A 3 17.39 31.03 -6.97
C ILE A 3 16.16 30.70 -7.84
N LEU A 4 16.14 31.17 -9.09
CA LEU A 4 15.06 30.88 -10.03
C LEU A 4 15.01 29.38 -10.40
N SER A 5 16.16 28.72 -10.50
CA SER A 5 16.22 27.29 -10.73
C SER A 5 15.63 26.51 -9.56
N ILE A 6 15.90 26.92 -8.32
CA ILE A 6 15.35 26.29 -7.12
C ILE A 6 13.84 26.49 -7.05
N ILE A 7 13.33 27.73 -7.23
CA ILE A 7 11.88 27.99 -7.22
C ILE A 7 11.17 27.21 -8.33
N LYS A 8 11.78 27.12 -9.51
CA LYS A 8 11.25 26.34 -10.63
C LYS A 8 11.20 24.85 -10.32
N GLU A 9 12.23 24.30 -9.67
CA GLU A 9 12.24 22.90 -9.27
C GLU A 9 11.24 22.65 -8.14
N TRP A 10 11.13 23.56 -7.18
CA TRP A 10 10.17 23.49 -6.08
C TRP A 10 8.73 23.47 -6.59
N LEU A 11 8.38 24.34 -7.54
CA LEU A 11 7.04 24.38 -8.16
C LEU A 11 6.73 23.19 -9.07
N LYS A 12 7.76 22.50 -9.59
CA LYS A 12 7.60 21.35 -10.51
C LYS A 12 7.56 20.00 -9.81
N THR A 13 8.16 19.92 -8.64
CA THR A 13 8.22 18.71 -7.82
C THR A 13 6.95 18.59 -6.98
N ASP A 14 6.81 17.48 -6.26
CA ASP A 14 5.66 17.20 -5.38
C ASP A 14 5.43 18.28 -4.30
N TYR A 15 6.42 19.14 -4.07
CA TYR A 15 6.40 20.27 -3.13
C TYR A 15 5.70 21.53 -3.67
N GLY A 16 5.21 21.52 -4.92
CA GLY A 16 4.51 22.67 -5.51
C GLY A 16 3.24 23.09 -4.74
N ARG A 17 2.65 22.18 -3.95
CA ARG A 17 1.50 22.47 -3.07
C ARG A 17 1.86 23.29 -1.84
N ASP A 18 3.14 23.46 -1.50
CA ASP A 18 3.55 24.40 -0.46
C ASP A 18 3.04 25.82 -0.78
N PHE A 19 2.83 26.12 -2.07
CA PHE A 19 2.28 27.39 -2.55
C PHE A 19 0.74 27.44 -2.61
N GLU A 20 0.03 26.39 -2.17
CA GLU A 20 -1.39 26.50 -1.80
C GLU A 20 -1.54 27.25 -0.46
N ASP A 21 -0.50 27.29 0.37
CA ASP A 21 -0.44 28.14 1.55
C ASP A 21 -0.49 29.62 1.14
N GLU A 22 -1.44 30.35 1.72
CA GLU A 22 -1.75 31.74 1.38
C GLU A 22 -0.54 32.66 1.59
N LYS A 23 0.25 32.40 2.64
CA LYS A 23 1.41 33.23 2.98
C LYS A 23 2.55 32.97 2.00
N LEU A 24 2.85 31.71 1.67
CA LEU A 24 3.89 31.39 0.70
C LEU A 24 3.51 31.84 -0.71
N ASN A 25 2.24 31.70 -1.09
CA ASN A 25 1.74 32.20 -2.37
C ASN A 25 1.85 33.73 -2.48
N THR A 26 1.52 34.45 -1.40
CA THR A 26 1.67 35.91 -1.34
C THR A 26 3.13 36.32 -1.52
N LEU A 27 4.05 35.65 -0.84
CA LEU A 27 5.50 35.88 -0.98
C LEU A 27 5.99 35.57 -2.40
N LEU A 28 5.50 34.49 -3.02
CA LEU A 28 5.80 34.16 -4.41
C LEU A 28 5.28 35.25 -5.37
N CYS A 29 4.08 35.78 -5.13
CA CYS A 29 3.52 36.88 -5.91
C CYS A 29 4.32 38.18 -5.76
N GLN A 30 4.74 38.53 -4.54
CA GLN A 30 5.61 39.68 -4.29
C GLN A 30 6.95 39.51 -5.00
N PHE A 31 7.57 38.33 -4.90
CA PHE A 31 8.81 38.03 -5.59
C PHE A 31 8.69 38.16 -7.11
N LYS A 32 7.58 37.68 -7.71
CA LYS A 32 7.28 37.86 -9.15
C LYS A 32 7.24 39.34 -9.55
N VAL A 33 6.59 40.18 -8.75
CA VAL A 33 6.44 41.63 -9.04
C VAL A 33 7.78 42.37 -8.92
N GLU A 34 8.57 42.04 -7.90
CA GLU A 34 9.86 42.68 -7.67
C GLU A 34 10.94 42.24 -8.68
N HIS A 35 10.81 41.02 -9.23
CA HIS A 35 11.81 40.41 -10.11
C HIS A 35 11.17 40.13 -11.48
N VAL A 36 11.09 41.18 -12.31
CA VAL A 36 10.45 41.19 -13.64
C VAL A 36 11.10 40.18 -14.59
N HIS A 37 10.57 38.96 -14.60
CA HIS A 37 10.87 37.95 -15.60
C HIS A 37 9.56 37.47 -16.21
N ASP A 38 9.15 38.04 -17.35
CA ASP A 38 7.93 37.66 -18.10
C ASP A 38 7.83 36.15 -18.39
N TYR A 39 8.98 35.49 -18.52
CA TYR A 39 9.09 34.03 -18.68
C TYR A 39 8.67 33.24 -17.43
N LEU A 40 8.83 33.81 -16.24
CA LEU A 40 8.46 33.21 -14.95
C LEU A 40 6.94 33.23 -14.76
N HIS A 41 6.27 34.33 -15.17
CA HIS A 41 4.81 34.46 -15.13
C HIS A 41 4.13 33.38 -15.99
N GLN A 42 4.57 33.22 -17.25
CA GLN A 42 3.99 32.20 -18.14
C GLN A 42 4.23 30.75 -17.66
N GLN A 43 5.37 30.46 -17.02
CA GLN A 43 5.66 29.10 -16.55
C GLN A 43 4.92 28.73 -15.26
N ILE A 44 4.75 29.68 -14.34
CA ILE A 44 4.03 29.43 -13.08
C ILE A 44 2.53 29.25 -13.36
N ASP A 45 1.95 30.06 -14.25
CA ASP A 45 0.52 29.95 -14.62
C ASP A 45 0.21 28.67 -15.43
N ALA A 46 1.20 28.11 -16.12
CA ALA A 46 1.08 26.83 -16.83
C ALA A 46 1.21 25.61 -15.90
N LEU A 47 2.02 25.71 -14.84
CA LEU A 47 2.21 24.63 -13.86
C LEU A 47 1.02 24.47 -12.91
N ALA A 48 0.38 25.58 -12.51
CA ALA A 48 -0.86 25.57 -11.72
C ALA A 48 -2.06 24.88 -12.41
N LYS A 49 -1.97 24.58 -13.71
CA LYS A 49 -3.04 23.94 -14.50
C LYS A 49 -2.86 22.43 -14.67
N LYS A 50 -1.78 21.80 -14.18
CA LYS A 50 -1.37 20.46 -14.60
C LYS A 50 -1.77 19.28 -13.70
N ASP A 51 -2.46 19.49 -12.58
CA ASP A 51 -2.89 18.39 -11.69
C ASP A 51 -4.29 17.85 -12.01
N LYS A 52 -4.45 17.36 -13.25
CA LYS A 52 -5.51 16.38 -13.56
C LYS A 52 -4.88 15.19 -14.25
N VAL A 53 -4.19 14.37 -13.46
CA VAL A 53 -3.82 13.02 -13.90
C VAL A 53 -5.12 12.26 -14.17
N ASN A 54 -5.20 11.68 -15.36
CA ASN A 54 -6.31 10.87 -15.81
C ASN A 54 -6.52 9.71 -14.82
N ALA A 55 -7.63 9.74 -14.10
CA ALA A 55 -8.17 8.56 -13.46
C ALA A 55 -8.43 7.52 -14.54
N ASN A 56 -7.68 6.42 -14.51
CA ASN A 56 -8.02 5.25 -15.31
C ASN A 56 -9.46 4.86 -14.95
N LYS A 57 -10.33 4.86 -15.95
CA LYS A 57 -11.73 4.45 -15.77
C LYS A 57 -11.74 3.01 -15.29
N SER A 58 -12.30 2.80 -14.09
CA SER A 58 -12.60 1.49 -13.56
C SER A 58 -13.40 0.68 -14.59
N VAL A 59 -12.89 -0.49 -14.95
CA VAL A 59 -13.54 -1.46 -15.84
C VAL A 59 -14.29 -2.47 -14.99
N VAL A 60 -15.18 -2.02 -14.09
CA VAL A 60 -16.20 -2.91 -13.52
C VAL A 60 -17.48 -2.13 -13.23
N SER A 61 -18.32 -1.97 -14.26
CA SER A 61 -19.75 -1.79 -14.07
C SER A 61 -20.38 -3.18 -14.03
N GLY A 62 -20.41 -3.78 -12.84
CA GLY A 62 -20.94 -5.12 -12.60
C GLY A 62 -21.75 -5.16 -11.30
N SER A 63 -22.98 -5.64 -11.40
CA SER A 63 -24.05 -5.64 -10.41
C SER A 63 -23.70 -6.15 -9.01
N TYR A 64 -24.21 -5.42 -8.02
CA TYR A 64 -24.32 -5.79 -6.60
C TYR A 64 -24.90 -7.20 -6.39
N GLY A 65 -24.24 -8.04 -5.57
CA GLY A 65 -24.95 -9.02 -4.74
C GLY A 65 -24.65 -10.51 -4.88
N LEU A 66 -23.59 -10.96 -5.55
CA LEU A 66 -23.20 -12.38 -5.47
C LEU A 66 -22.33 -12.63 -4.23
N HIS A 67 -22.82 -13.48 -3.32
CA HIS A 67 -21.99 -14.04 -2.23
C HIS A 67 -21.02 -15.04 -2.86
N ILE A 68 -19.92 -14.52 -3.41
CA ILE A 68 -18.84 -15.33 -3.99
C ILE A 68 -17.99 -15.83 -2.82
N SER A 69 -17.76 -17.15 -2.77
CA SER A 69 -16.84 -17.74 -1.80
C SER A 69 -15.40 -17.40 -2.20
N VAL A 70 -14.53 -17.11 -1.23
CA VAL A 70 -13.10 -16.86 -1.53
C VAL A 70 -12.45 -18.05 -2.25
N LEU A 71 -12.93 -19.27 -1.97
CA LEU A 71 -12.46 -20.51 -2.59
C LEU A 71 -12.84 -20.63 -4.07
N GLU A 72 -13.78 -19.82 -4.57
CA GLU A 72 -14.18 -19.77 -5.98
C GLU A 72 -13.31 -18.82 -6.81
N ILE A 73 -12.48 -18.00 -6.16
CA ILE A 73 -11.60 -17.04 -6.79
C ILE A 73 -10.22 -17.67 -6.93
N ASP A 74 -9.65 -17.66 -8.13
CA ASP A 74 -8.26 -18.08 -8.34
C ASP A 74 -7.33 -17.22 -7.45
N PRO A 75 -6.52 -17.84 -6.56
CA PRO A 75 -5.62 -17.10 -5.67
C PRO A 75 -4.62 -16.23 -6.43
N VAL A 76 -4.24 -16.60 -7.66
CA VAL A 76 -3.37 -15.76 -8.50
C VAL A 76 -4.08 -14.48 -8.92
N GLU A 77 -5.36 -14.57 -9.30
CA GLU A 77 -6.13 -13.39 -9.68
C GLU A 77 -6.42 -12.50 -8.48
N LEU A 78 -6.74 -13.09 -7.33
CA LEU A 78 -6.91 -12.34 -6.09
C LEU A 78 -5.62 -11.59 -5.70
N ALA A 79 -4.45 -12.23 -5.80
CA ALA A 79 -3.16 -11.59 -5.53
C ALA A 79 -2.91 -10.39 -6.45
N LYS A 80 -3.23 -10.50 -7.75
CA LYS A 80 -3.12 -9.38 -8.71
C LYS A 80 -4.03 -8.23 -8.34
N GLN A 81 -5.30 -8.49 -8.02
CA GLN A 81 -6.24 -7.42 -7.68
C GLN A 81 -5.84 -6.72 -6.37
N LEU A 82 -5.42 -7.48 -5.35
CA LEU A 82 -4.87 -6.90 -4.12
C LEU A 82 -3.63 -6.05 -4.40
N THR A 83 -2.72 -6.53 -5.25
CA THR A 83 -1.50 -5.80 -5.61
C THR A 83 -1.79 -4.51 -6.38
N LEU A 84 -2.73 -4.55 -7.33
CA LEU A 84 -3.13 -3.37 -8.09
C LEU A 84 -3.79 -2.31 -7.21
N GLU A 85 -4.66 -2.74 -6.29
CA GLU A 85 -5.33 -1.81 -5.37
C GLU A 85 -4.33 -1.23 -4.36
N GLU A 86 -3.46 -2.05 -3.80
CA GLU A 86 -2.39 -1.61 -2.90
C GLU A 86 -1.48 -0.58 -3.59
N TRP A 87 -1.09 -0.83 -4.85
CA TRP A 87 -0.32 0.11 -5.65
C TRP A 87 -1.06 1.42 -5.91
N ASN A 88 -2.37 1.36 -6.19
CA ASN A 88 -3.19 2.56 -6.38
C ASN A 88 -3.26 3.42 -5.12
N LEU A 89 -3.24 2.80 -3.93
CA LEU A 89 -3.20 3.50 -2.65
C LEU A 89 -1.80 4.06 -2.37
N LEU A 90 -0.77 3.22 -2.51
CA LEU A 90 0.62 3.60 -2.26
C LEU A 90 1.08 4.75 -3.14
N SER A 91 0.72 4.74 -4.43
CA SER A 91 1.07 5.81 -5.39
C SER A 91 0.46 7.17 -5.07
N LYS A 92 -0.57 7.23 -4.22
CA LYS A 92 -1.14 8.50 -3.72
C LYS A 92 -0.41 9.03 -2.49
N VAL A 93 0.33 8.17 -1.78
CA VAL A 93 1.04 8.55 -0.55
C VAL A 93 2.17 9.50 -0.89
N ARG A 94 2.15 10.66 -0.23
CA ARG A 94 3.13 11.71 -0.49
C ARG A 94 4.20 11.77 0.59
N ARG A 95 5.33 12.38 0.25
CA ARG A 95 6.47 12.52 1.17
C ARG A 95 6.17 13.43 2.37
N ASP A 96 5.35 14.47 2.18
CA ASP A 96 4.93 15.40 3.25
C ASP A 96 4.12 14.71 4.36
N GLU A 97 3.41 13.64 4.02
CA GLU A 97 2.66 12.83 4.98
C GLU A 97 3.58 12.12 5.99
N PHE A 98 4.85 11.91 5.63
CA PHE A 98 5.87 11.34 6.50
C PHE A 98 6.68 12.39 7.28
N LEU A 99 6.58 13.68 6.93
CA LEU A 99 7.35 14.71 7.64
C LEU A 99 6.81 14.88 9.07
N ASN A 100 7.73 15.13 10.02
CA ASN A 100 7.41 15.39 11.43
C ASN A 100 6.49 14.36 12.09
N SER A 101 6.52 13.12 11.59
CA SER A 101 5.60 12.04 11.98
C SER A 101 4.14 12.45 11.93
N ASN A 102 3.74 13.17 10.87
CA ASN A 102 2.38 13.69 10.68
C ASN A 102 1.29 12.62 10.88
N TRP A 103 1.57 11.37 10.51
CA TRP A 103 0.67 10.23 10.68
C TRP A 103 0.37 9.82 12.14
N THR A 104 1.14 10.29 13.13
CA THR A 104 0.92 9.99 14.55
C THR A 104 0.22 11.11 15.31
N ARG A 105 0.02 12.27 14.67
CA ARG A 105 -0.53 13.48 15.31
C ARG A 105 -2.04 13.38 15.51
N LYS A 106 -2.60 14.32 16.29
CA LYS A 106 -4.05 14.38 16.57
C LYS A 106 -4.90 14.68 15.34
N ASN A 107 -4.36 15.39 14.37
CA ASN A 107 -5.00 15.74 13.10
C ASN A 107 -4.39 14.96 11.92
N LYS A 108 -3.91 13.75 12.17
CA LYS A 108 -3.28 12.86 11.18
C LYS A 108 -4.17 12.61 9.96
N GLU A 109 -5.49 12.63 10.13
CA GLU A 109 -6.48 12.45 9.05
C GLU A 109 -6.39 13.57 8.01
N GLN A 110 -5.94 14.76 8.40
CA GLN A 110 -5.71 15.89 7.52
C GLN A 110 -4.27 15.92 6.99
N LEU A 111 -3.31 15.53 7.83
CA LEU A 111 -1.88 15.64 7.52
C LEU A 111 -1.31 14.45 6.73
N ALA A 112 -1.88 13.27 6.89
CA ALA A 112 -1.43 12.02 6.26
C ALA A 112 -2.62 11.16 5.77
N PRO A 113 -3.57 11.73 4.99
CA PRO A 113 -4.79 11.04 4.60
C PRO A 113 -4.54 9.77 3.76
N ASN A 114 -3.60 9.81 2.81
CA ASN A 114 -3.36 8.69 1.90
C ASN A 114 -2.60 7.56 2.60
N LEU A 115 -1.64 7.92 3.46
CA LEU A 115 -0.92 6.93 4.29
C LEU A 115 -1.88 6.20 5.23
N LEU A 116 -2.83 6.93 5.84
CA LEU A 116 -3.85 6.31 6.68
C LEU A 116 -4.83 5.45 5.87
N GLU A 117 -5.18 5.85 4.66
CA GLU A 117 -6.00 5.03 3.75
C GLU A 117 -5.30 3.70 3.43
N LEU A 118 -4.01 3.72 3.09
CA LEU A 118 -3.19 2.54 2.86
C LEU A 118 -3.16 1.61 4.09
N ILE A 119 -2.89 2.16 5.28
CA ILE A 119 -2.88 1.40 6.54
C ILE A 119 -4.25 0.78 6.83
N ASN A 120 -5.33 1.55 6.61
CA ASN A 120 -6.69 1.07 6.83
C ASN A 120 -7.09 -0.03 5.85
N HIS A 121 -6.66 0.06 4.59
CA HIS A 121 -6.84 -0.99 3.59
C HIS A 121 -6.20 -2.30 4.05
N GLY A 122 -4.92 -2.29 4.45
CA GLY A 122 -4.23 -3.48 4.96
C GLY A 122 -4.88 -4.09 6.21
N ASN A 123 -5.36 -3.24 7.13
CA ASN A 123 -6.14 -3.68 8.30
C ASN A 123 -7.48 -4.34 7.89
N MET A 124 -8.16 -3.78 6.89
CA MET A 124 -9.40 -4.33 6.35
C MET A 124 -9.16 -5.69 5.69
N VAL A 125 -8.10 -5.84 4.87
CA VAL A 125 -7.70 -7.12 4.26
C VAL A 125 -7.43 -8.17 5.34
N THR A 126 -6.67 -7.80 6.39
CA THR A 126 -6.39 -8.67 7.53
C THR A 126 -7.69 -9.13 8.22
N ALA A 127 -8.59 -8.19 8.52
CA ALA A 127 -9.86 -8.47 9.20
C ALA A 127 -10.80 -9.32 8.33
N TRP A 128 -10.83 -9.07 7.02
CA TRP A 128 -11.58 -9.84 6.05
C TRP A 128 -11.10 -11.30 6.01
N MET A 129 -9.79 -11.54 5.92
CA MET A 129 -9.23 -12.89 5.94
C MET A 129 -9.59 -13.61 7.24
N VAL A 130 -9.34 -12.99 8.39
CA VAL A 130 -9.64 -13.57 9.72
C VAL A 130 -11.11 -13.93 9.83
N THR A 131 -11.99 -13.01 9.43
CA THR A 131 -13.44 -13.23 9.46
C THR A 131 -13.84 -14.35 8.51
N THR A 132 -13.26 -14.40 7.31
CA THR A 132 -13.53 -15.44 6.31
C THR A 132 -13.17 -16.83 6.85
N ILE A 133 -11.98 -16.99 7.44
CA ILE A 133 -11.56 -18.26 8.07
C ILE A 133 -12.53 -18.66 9.19
N LEU A 134 -12.89 -17.72 10.06
CA LEU A 134 -13.74 -17.99 11.23
C LEU A 134 -15.21 -18.27 10.89
N ARG A 135 -15.69 -17.89 9.70
CA ARG A 135 -17.06 -18.20 9.25
C ARG A 135 -17.24 -19.67 8.85
N HIS A 136 -16.16 -20.39 8.57
CA HIS A 136 -16.22 -21.83 8.31
C HIS A 136 -16.36 -22.60 9.63
N THR A 137 -17.41 -23.41 9.73
CA THR A 137 -17.76 -24.14 10.96
C THR A 137 -17.17 -25.54 11.05
N SER A 138 -16.84 -26.16 9.92
CA SER A 138 -16.25 -27.50 9.87
C SER A 138 -14.74 -27.42 9.79
N VAL A 139 -14.04 -28.32 10.51
CA VAL A 139 -12.57 -28.38 10.50
C VAL A 139 -12.04 -28.56 9.07
N LYS A 140 -12.69 -29.41 8.26
CA LYS A 140 -12.30 -29.63 6.86
C LYS A 140 -12.33 -28.34 6.05
N SER A 141 -13.44 -27.60 6.09
CA SER A 141 -13.54 -26.32 5.36
C SER A 141 -12.60 -25.25 5.90
N THR A 142 -12.30 -25.27 7.20
CA THR A 142 -11.30 -24.37 7.82
C THR A 142 -9.88 -24.69 7.32
N VAL A 143 -9.55 -25.97 7.15
CA VAL A 143 -8.26 -26.38 6.55
C VAL A 143 -8.18 -25.89 5.10
N GLU A 144 -9.22 -26.10 4.30
CA GLU A 144 -9.26 -25.66 2.89
C GLU A 144 -9.03 -24.15 2.75
N VAL A 145 -9.70 -23.33 3.57
CA VAL A 145 -9.54 -21.86 3.52
C VAL A 145 -8.18 -21.40 4.09
N LEU A 146 -7.62 -22.09 5.09
CA LEU A 146 -6.27 -21.80 5.56
C LEU A 146 -5.23 -22.10 4.47
N SER A 147 -5.31 -23.28 3.84
CA SER A 147 -4.46 -23.63 2.70
C SER A 147 -4.56 -22.62 1.57
N TYR A 148 -5.78 -22.15 1.26
CA TYR A 148 -5.99 -21.10 0.25
C TYR A 148 -5.22 -19.81 0.59
N PHE A 149 -5.33 -19.32 1.83
CA PHE A 149 -4.65 -18.09 2.24
C PHE A 149 -3.12 -18.27 2.32
N ILE A 150 -2.62 -19.44 2.72
CA ILE A 150 -1.18 -19.73 2.70
C ILE A 150 -0.65 -19.70 1.25
N ASN A 151 -1.37 -20.31 0.30
CA ASN A 151 -1.02 -20.26 -1.12
C ASN A 151 -1.12 -18.82 -1.68
N LEU A 152 -2.10 -18.03 -1.24
CA LEU A 152 -2.19 -16.62 -1.61
C LEU A 152 -0.97 -15.81 -1.13
N ILE A 153 -0.48 -16.06 0.09
CA ILE A 153 0.72 -15.44 0.66
C ILE A 153 1.97 -15.86 -0.13
N GLU A 154 2.10 -17.14 -0.50
CA GLU A 154 3.18 -17.65 -1.37
C GLU A 154 3.21 -16.92 -2.73
N ILE A 155 2.04 -16.72 -3.35
CA ILE A 155 1.94 -15.98 -4.61
C ILE A 155 2.33 -14.50 -4.43
N LEU A 156 1.92 -13.86 -3.33
CA LEU A 156 2.29 -12.47 -3.05
C LEU A 156 3.80 -12.29 -2.81
N GLU A 157 4.45 -13.29 -2.21
CA GLU A 157 5.91 -13.34 -2.06
C GLU A 157 6.59 -13.34 -3.43
N HIS A 158 6.15 -14.22 -4.33
CA HIS A 158 6.66 -14.30 -5.70
C HIS A 158 6.36 -13.06 -6.55
N MET A 159 5.32 -12.31 -6.20
CA MET A 159 4.98 -11.02 -6.83
C MET A 159 5.71 -9.83 -6.18
N HIS A 160 6.54 -10.07 -5.17
CA HIS A 160 7.24 -9.03 -4.39
C HIS A 160 6.29 -8.00 -3.76
N ASN A 161 5.08 -8.42 -3.39
CA ASN A 161 4.14 -7.60 -2.63
C ASN A 161 4.21 -7.98 -1.15
N TYR A 162 5.22 -7.44 -0.47
CA TYR A 162 5.50 -7.74 0.92
C TYR A 162 4.53 -7.05 1.88
N ASN A 163 3.93 -5.92 1.48
CA ASN A 163 2.97 -5.23 2.33
C ASN A 163 1.70 -6.07 2.56
N VAL A 164 1.03 -6.52 1.50
CA VAL A 164 -0.18 -7.36 1.62
C VAL A 164 0.16 -8.71 2.25
N LEU A 165 1.30 -9.30 1.88
CA LEU A 165 1.83 -10.50 2.49
C LEU A 165 1.92 -10.34 4.02
N MET A 166 2.54 -9.27 4.51
CA MET A 166 2.68 -8.99 5.94
C MET A 166 1.32 -8.84 6.63
N HIS A 167 0.37 -8.15 5.99
CA HIS A 167 -0.99 -8.02 6.51
C HIS A 167 -1.67 -9.39 6.69
N LEU A 168 -1.66 -10.24 5.67
CA LEU A 168 -2.23 -11.59 5.74
C LEU A 168 -1.49 -12.47 6.76
N LEU A 169 -0.17 -12.47 6.74
CA LEU A 169 0.66 -13.23 7.68
C LEU A 169 0.36 -12.84 9.13
N SER A 170 0.29 -11.53 9.43
CA SER A 170 -0.07 -11.03 10.75
C SER A 170 -1.47 -11.48 11.19
N GLY A 171 -2.40 -11.61 10.24
CA GLY A 171 -3.75 -12.13 10.47
C GLY A 171 -3.75 -13.60 10.86
N LEU A 172 -2.90 -14.43 10.23
CA LEU A 172 -2.77 -15.85 10.56
C LEU A 172 -2.21 -16.05 11.96
N PHE A 173 -1.29 -15.19 12.41
CA PHE A 173 -0.75 -15.20 13.78
C PHE A 173 -1.70 -14.57 14.82
N LYS A 174 -2.85 -14.07 14.37
CA LYS A 174 -4.09 -13.85 15.15
C LYS A 174 -4.33 -14.93 16.21
N TYR A 175 -4.42 -14.62 17.52
CA TYR A 175 -4.83 -15.62 18.54
C TYR A 175 -6.11 -16.37 18.14
N GLN A 176 -7.07 -15.66 17.53
CA GLN A 176 -8.36 -16.22 17.11
C GLN A 176 -8.21 -17.28 16.01
N ILE A 177 -7.15 -17.21 15.20
CA ILE A 177 -6.81 -18.19 14.17
C ILE A 177 -5.88 -19.26 14.75
N GLN A 178 -4.84 -18.87 15.49
CA GLN A 178 -3.87 -19.79 16.10
C GLN A 178 -4.51 -20.79 17.08
N LYS A 179 -5.62 -20.42 17.73
CA LYS A 179 -6.37 -21.35 18.61
C LYS A 179 -7.07 -22.50 17.88
N LEU A 180 -7.14 -22.49 16.54
CA LEU A 180 -7.80 -23.52 15.71
C LEU A 180 -6.94 -24.80 15.56
N LYS A 181 -6.47 -25.35 16.69
CA LYS A 181 -5.43 -26.40 16.74
C LYS A 181 -5.66 -27.58 15.79
N LYS A 182 -6.89 -28.10 15.74
CA LYS A 182 -7.24 -29.24 14.86
C LYS A 182 -7.07 -28.93 13.38
N ALA A 183 -7.35 -27.69 12.95
CA ALA A 183 -7.18 -27.30 11.55
C ALA A 183 -5.68 -27.19 11.23
N TRP A 184 -4.89 -26.55 12.10
CA TRP A 184 -3.44 -26.47 11.96
C TRP A 184 -2.76 -27.85 11.93
N GLU A 185 -3.21 -28.79 12.76
CA GLU A 185 -2.71 -30.17 12.76
C GLU A 185 -2.95 -30.86 11.41
N LEU A 186 -4.14 -30.66 10.81
CA LEU A 186 -4.57 -31.29 9.56
C LEU A 186 -4.11 -30.56 8.29
N LEU A 187 -3.44 -29.42 8.40
CA LEU A 187 -2.88 -28.74 7.24
C LEU A 187 -1.87 -29.66 6.51
N PRO A 188 -1.88 -29.65 5.16
CA PRO A 188 -0.86 -30.32 4.35
C PRO A 188 0.54 -29.92 4.79
N LYS A 189 1.49 -30.86 4.70
CA LYS A 189 2.89 -30.58 5.03
C LYS A 189 3.46 -29.44 4.17
N LYS A 190 3.14 -29.42 2.87
CA LYS A 190 3.54 -28.34 1.94
C LYS A 190 3.19 -26.97 2.51
N ASP A 191 1.93 -26.77 2.91
CA ASP A 191 1.46 -25.47 3.38
C ASP A 191 2.14 -25.05 4.69
N LYS A 192 2.47 -26.01 5.57
CA LYS A 192 3.24 -25.74 6.79
C LYS A 192 4.67 -25.30 6.46
N ASP A 193 5.34 -26.04 5.56
CA ASP A 193 6.69 -25.74 5.13
C ASP A 193 6.75 -24.34 4.47
N THR A 194 5.80 -24.02 3.56
CA THR A 194 5.65 -22.68 2.96
C THR A 194 5.43 -21.58 4.01
N LEU A 195 4.56 -21.82 5.00
CA LEU A 195 4.31 -20.83 6.05
C LEU A 195 5.55 -20.60 6.92
N ASP A 196 6.31 -21.64 7.24
CA ASP A 196 7.56 -21.54 8.01
C ASP A 196 8.63 -20.75 7.23
N GLU A 197 8.77 -21.01 5.93
CA GLU A 197 9.69 -20.29 5.04
C GLU A 197 9.35 -18.79 4.97
N ILE A 198 8.09 -18.44 4.73
CA ILE A 198 7.65 -17.04 4.65
C ILE A 198 7.73 -16.36 6.01
N SER A 199 7.47 -17.08 7.11
CA SER A 199 7.63 -16.55 8.47
C SER A 199 9.08 -16.24 8.79
N LEU A 200 10.02 -17.06 8.32
CA LEU A 200 11.46 -16.79 8.44
C LEU A 200 11.88 -15.58 7.61
N LEU A 201 11.34 -15.43 6.40
CA LEU A 201 11.59 -14.28 5.53
C LEU A 201 11.14 -12.97 6.18
N MET A 202 9.93 -12.95 6.76
CA MET A 202 9.30 -11.77 7.37
C MET A 202 9.57 -11.65 8.88
N ASP A 203 10.52 -12.42 9.40
CA ASP A 203 10.85 -12.45 10.82
C ASP A 203 11.34 -11.08 11.30
N ASN A 204 10.88 -10.65 12.47
CA ASN A 204 11.19 -9.33 13.02
C ASN A 204 12.53 -9.26 13.76
N SER A 205 13.24 -10.39 13.92
CA SER A 205 14.56 -10.38 14.54
C SER A 205 15.56 -9.59 13.71
N GLN A 206 16.55 -9.02 14.39
CA GLN A 206 17.58 -8.17 13.76
C GLN A 206 16.98 -7.06 12.88
N HIS A 207 15.81 -6.52 13.26
CA HIS A 207 15.09 -5.48 12.53
C HIS A 207 14.72 -5.89 11.09
N TYR A 208 14.09 -7.04 10.91
CA TYR A 208 13.65 -7.54 9.60
C TYR A 208 14.79 -7.77 8.61
N LYS A 209 15.92 -8.31 9.10
CA LYS A 209 17.13 -8.51 8.29
C LYS A 209 16.86 -9.30 7.00
N ASN A 210 16.16 -10.43 7.10
CA ASN A 210 15.91 -11.32 5.95
C ASN A 210 15.05 -10.63 4.89
N TYR A 211 14.00 -9.92 5.31
CA TYR A 211 13.16 -9.11 4.44
C TYR A 211 13.95 -7.97 3.77
N HIS A 212 14.82 -7.26 4.51
CA HIS A 212 15.66 -6.22 3.92
C HIS A 212 16.67 -6.77 2.89
N GLU A 213 17.27 -7.93 3.18
CA GLU A 213 18.13 -8.63 2.21
C GLU A 213 17.36 -9.05 0.96
N ALA A 214 16.14 -9.59 1.13
CA ALA A 214 15.27 -9.94 0.01
C ALA A 214 14.93 -8.73 -0.85
N LEU A 215 14.50 -7.62 -0.25
CA LEU A 215 14.22 -6.38 -0.96
C LEU A 215 15.44 -5.84 -1.73
N HIS A 216 16.63 -5.87 -1.10
CA HIS A 216 17.85 -5.40 -1.74
C HIS A 216 18.26 -6.26 -2.95
N ASN A 217 17.91 -7.55 -2.95
CA ASN A 217 18.25 -8.48 -4.02
C ASN A 217 17.26 -8.43 -5.21
N ILE A 218 16.15 -7.70 -5.09
CA ILE A 218 15.21 -7.51 -6.20
C ILE A 218 15.85 -6.59 -7.25
N PRO A 219 15.90 -7.00 -8.53
CA PRO A 219 16.44 -6.14 -9.58
C PRO A 219 15.62 -4.85 -9.77
N ASP A 220 16.28 -3.72 -10.03
CA ASP A 220 15.64 -2.39 -10.16
C ASP A 220 14.46 -2.30 -11.15
N HIS A 221 14.42 -3.18 -12.15
CA HIS A 221 13.38 -3.20 -13.18
C HIS A 221 12.14 -4.03 -12.80
N VAL A 222 12.22 -4.78 -11.70
CA VAL A 222 11.13 -5.62 -11.20
C VAL A 222 10.28 -4.80 -10.24
N PRO A 223 8.95 -4.68 -10.47
CA PRO A 223 8.09 -3.95 -9.56
C PRO A 223 8.00 -4.71 -8.23
N CYS A 224 8.03 -3.96 -7.13
CA CYS A 224 7.78 -4.47 -5.79
C CYS A 224 6.91 -3.49 -5.01
N ILE A 225 6.18 -4.02 -4.02
CA ILE A 225 5.50 -3.24 -2.98
C ILE A 225 6.18 -3.64 -1.67
N PRO A 226 7.09 -2.80 -1.14
CA PRO A 226 7.77 -3.04 0.12
C PRO A 226 6.79 -3.23 1.28
#